data_AF-A0A847F2U7-F1
#
_entry.id   AF-A0A847F2U7-F1
#
_cell.length_a   1.000
_cell.length_b   1.000
_cell.length_c   1.000
_cell.angle_alpha   90.00
_cell.angle_beta   90.00
_cell.angle_gamma   90.00
#
_symmetry.space_group_name_H-M   'P 1'
#
loop_
_entity.id
_entity.type
_entity.pdbx_description
1 polymer ?
#
loop_
_entity_poly.entity_id
_entity_poly.type
_entity_poly.pdbx_seq_one_letter_code
_entity_poly.pdbx_strand_id
1 'polypeptide(L)'
;MPRIGSASERRRAHRQRSGFLLILAWALSVSLSLVACRKDEVSEAERLHELLSGLESPELSVAARKERLEAVRALHLNESEHRAVRDACLKLHASLIAAEEATREATPRLDALEKLPLEERPAEEEEAIRQLLVQSREALREAEGNREACLGGMMRLER
;
A
#
# COMPACT_ATOMS: atom_id res chain seq x y z
N MET A 1 67.19 -38.85 15.32
CA MET A 1 67.58 -37.71 14.46
C MET A 1 66.38 -37.30 13.61
N PRO A 2 65.89 -36.05 13.69
CA PRO A 2 64.64 -35.65 13.03
C PRO A 2 64.89 -35.34 11.55
N ARG A 3 64.04 -35.89 10.66
CA ARG A 3 64.01 -35.56 9.23
C ARG A 3 63.56 -34.11 9.08
N ILE A 4 64.51 -33.23 8.82
CA ILE A 4 64.26 -31.82 8.49
C ILE A 4 63.63 -31.82 7.09
N GLY A 5 62.30 -31.65 7.03
CA GLY A 5 61.57 -31.45 5.79
C GLY A 5 62.23 -30.36 4.95
N SER A 6 62.47 -30.69 3.69
CA SER A 6 63.28 -29.91 2.76
C SER A 6 62.69 -28.50 2.59
N ALA A 7 63.55 -27.49 2.35
CA ALA A 7 63.12 -26.10 2.21
C ALA A 7 62.12 -25.86 1.06
N SER A 8 61.93 -26.85 0.17
CA SER A 8 60.92 -26.85 -0.90
C SER A 8 59.53 -27.31 -0.42
N GLU A 9 59.44 -28.24 0.54
CA GLU A 9 58.17 -28.69 1.14
C GLU A 9 57.53 -27.58 1.99
N ARG A 10 58.35 -26.84 2.75
CA ARG A 10 57.89 -25.68 3.53
C ARG A 10 57.35 -24.54 2.65
N ARG A 11 57.94 -24.30 1.48
CA ARG A 11 57.45 -23.28 0.53
C ARG A 11 56.14 -23.69 -0.15
N ARG A 12 55.95 -24.97 -0.49
CA ARG A 12 54.68 -25.47 -1.04
C ARG A 12 53.55 -25.37 -0.01
N ALA A 13 53.79 -25.78 1.24
CA ALA A 13 52.82 -25.67 2.32
C ALA A 13 52.42 -24.21 2.61
N HIS A 14 53.37 -23.27 2.53
CA HIS A 14 53.10 -21.85 2.70
C HIS A 14 52.31 -21.25 1.54
N ARG A 15 52.61 -21.62 0.29
CA ARG A 15 51.88 -21.15 -0.90
C ARG A 15 50.43 -21.67 -0.92
N GLN A 16 50.23 -22.91 -0.48
CA GLN A 16 48.91 -23.54 -0.39
C GLN A 16 48.07 -22.95 0.75
N ARG A 17 48.68 -22.66 1.91
CA ARG A 17 48.02 -21.95 3.02
C ARG A 17 47.63 -20.51 2.65
N SER A 18 48.50 -19.77 1.95
CA SER A 18 48.15 -18.42 1.47
C SER A 18 47.00 -18.44 0.47
N GLY A 19 46.97 -19.41 -0.46
CA GLY A 19 45.84 -19.56 -1.39
C GLY A 19 44.52 -19.88 -0.68
N PHE A 20 44.56 -20.74 0.33
CA PHE A 20 43.38 -21.10 1.12
C PHE A 20 42.84 -19.92 1.96
N LEU A 21 43.74 -19.14 2.55
CA LEU A 21 43.39 -17.93 3.30
C LEU A 21 42.79 -16.84 2.40
N LEU A 22 43.28 -16.71 1.16
CA LEU A 22 42.71 -15.81 0.16
C LEU A 22 41.28 -16.21 -0.22
N ILE A 23 41.01 -17.51 -0.43
CA ILE A 23 39.67 -18.02 -0.73
C ILE A 23 38.72 -17.77 0.44
N LEU A 24 39.17 -18.05 1.67
CA LEU A 24 38.39 -17.78 2.89
C LEU A 24 38.07 -16.30 3.05
N ALA A 25 39.05 -15.41 2.84
CA ALA A 25 38.84 -13.97 2.91
C ALA A 25 37.86 -13.47 1.84
N TRP A 26 37.93 -14.03 0.64
CA TRP A 26 37.01 -13.69 -0.46
C TRP A 26 35.58 -14.18 -0.17
N ALA A 27 35.43 -15.41 0.31
CA ALA A 27 34.14 -15.98 0.72
C ALA A 27 33.51 -15.20 1.89
N LEU A 28 34.31 -14.77 2.86
CA LEU A 28 33.87 -13.89 3.95
C LEU A 28 33.43 -12.53 3.43
N SER A 29 34.21 -11.92 2.52
CA SER A 29 33.85 -10.63 1.90
C SER A 29 32.52 -10.71 1.16
N VAL A 30 32.32 -11.75 0.34
CA VAL A 30 31.06 -11.94 -0.40
C VAL A 30 29.89 -12.18 0.56
N SER A 31 30.10 -12.97 1.62
CA SER A 31 29.06 -13.22 2.64
C SER A 31 28.69 -11.94 3.41
N LEU A 32 29.69 -11.13 3.79
CA LEU A 32 29.49 -9.82 4.44
C LEU A 32 28.78 -8.83 3.51
N SER A 33 29.08 -8.82 2.22
CA SER A 33 28.37 -8.01 1.23
C SER A 33 26.92 -8.44 1.04
N LEU A 34 26.61 -9.75 1.09
CA LEU A 34 25.23 -10.24 1.03
C LEU A 34 24.42 -9.88 2.28
N VAL A 35 25.04 -9.89 3.47
CA VAL A 35 24.39 -9.47 4.73
C VAL A 35 24.19 -7.95 4.78
N ALA A 36 25.14 -7.16 4.27
CA ALA A 36 25.02 -5.71 4.17
C ALA A 36 24.10 -5.22 3.03
N CYS A 37 23.73 -6.10 2.09
CA CYS A 37 22.73 -5.82 1.06
C CYS A 37 21.28 -6.04 1.50
N ARG A 38 21.01 -6.43 2.76
CA ARG A 38 19.69 -6.23 3.39
C ARG A 38 19.50 -4.76 3.74
N LYS A 39 19.45 -3.95 2.70
CA LYS A 39 19.20 -2.51 2.77
C LYS A 39 17.68 -2.35 2.89
N ASP A 40 17.22 -2.05 4.11
CA ASP A 40 15.88 -1.60 4.48
C ASP A 40 14.74 -2.24 3.68
N GLU A 41 14.40 -3.49 4.01
CA GLU A 41 13.10 -4.03 3.64
C GLU A 41 12.02 -3.24 4.39
N VAL A 42 11.48 -2.21 3.73
CA VAL A 42 10.30 -1.47 4.21
C VAL A 42 9.24 -2.50 4.57
N SER A 43 8.78 -2.46 5.83
CA SER A 43 7.84 -3.46 6.34
C SER A 43 6.56 -3.45 5.48
N GLU A 44 5.87 -4.60 5.41
CA GLU A 44 4.59 -4.67 4.69
C GLU A 44 3.58 -3.64 5.24
N ALA A 45 3.58 -3.44 6.55
CA ALA A 45 2.77 -2.45 7.24
C ALA A 45 3.13 -1.02 6.80
N GLU A 46 4.42 -0.69 6.71
CA GLU A 46 4.88 0.64 6.29
C GLU A 46 4.56 0.93 4.83
N ARG A 47 4.70 -0.05 3.92
CA ARG A 47 4.26 0.09 2.52
C ARG A 47 2.74 0.29 2.40
N LEU A 48 1.97 -0.47 3.18
CA LEU A 48 0.52 -0.32 3.23
C LEU A 48 0.12 1.05 3.77
N HIS A 49 0.77 1.50 4.85
CA HIS A 49 0.57 2.81 5.43
C HIS A 49 0.91 3.93 4.47
N GLU A 50 2.07 3.88 3.80
CA GLU A 50 2.47 4.90 2.84
C GLU A 50 1.42 5.07 1.73
N LEU A 51 0.97 3.97 1.12
CA LEU A 51 -0.03 4.01 0.05
C LEU A 51 -1.41 4.46 0.52
N LEU A 52 -1.82 4.11 1.74
CA LEU A 52 -3.11 4.54 2.29
C LEU A 52 -3.05 5.99 2.81
N SER A 53 -1.92 6.39 3.38
CA SER A 53 -1.66 7.76 3.80
C SER A 53 -1.74 8.68 2.59
N GLY A 54 -2.56 9.72 2.71
CA GLY A 54 -2.83 10.66 1.62
C GLY A 54 -4.02 10.32 0.73
N LEU A 55 -4.65 9.14 0.82
CA LEU A 55 -5.94 8.89 0.14
C LEU A 55 -7.06 9.84 0.58
N GLU A 56 -6.96 10.39 1.79
CA GLU A 56 -7.89 11.39 2.33
C GLU A 56 -7.44 12.84 2.07
N SER A 57 -6.34 13.05 1.33
CA SER A 57 -5.86 14.40 1.03
C SER A 57 -6.89 15.16 0.20
N PRO A 58 -7.32 16.35 0.65
CA PRO A 58 -8.30 17.17 -0.08
C PRO A 58 -7.76 17.69 -1.41
N GLU A 59 -6.44 17.64 -1.62
CA GLU A 59 -5.79 18.08 -2.85
C GLU A 59 -5.84 17.01 -3.96
N LEU A 60 -6.16 15.74 -3.62
CA LEU A 60 -6.22 14.67 -4.61
C LEU A 60 -7.57 14.65 -5.34
N SER A 61 -7.49 14.64 -6.66
CA SER A 61 -8.67 14.38 -7.50
C SER A 61 -9.24 12.98 -7.24
N VAL A 62 -10.53 12.79 -7.54
CA VAL A 62 -11.19 11.46 -7.50
C VAL A 62 -10.42 10.44 -8.34
N ALA A 63 -9.98 10.83 -9.53
CA ALA A 63 -9.23 9.95 -10.43
C ALA A 63 -7.90 9.49 -9.80
N ALA A 64 -7.14 10.42 -9.19
CA ALA A 64 -5.88 10.09 -8.52
C ALA A 64 -6.11 9.17 -7.31
N ARG A 65 -7.17 9.39 -6.53
CA ARG A 65 -7.54 8.47 -5.43
C ARG A 65 -7.91 7.08 -5.93
N LYS A 66 -8.65 6.97 -7.04
CA LYS A 66 -8.96 5.67 -7.68
C LYS A 66 -7.69 4.94 -8.13
N GLU A 67 -6.77 5.64 -8.81
CA GLU A 67 -5.49 5.06 -9.23
C GLU A 67 -4.69 4.54 -8.04
N ARG A 68 -4.63 5.30 -6.96
CA ARG A 68 -3.95 4.90 -5.73
C ARG A 68 -4.62 3.69 -5.06
N LEU A 69 -5.95 3.58 -5.10
CA LEU A 69 -6.65 2.36 -4.65
C LEU A 69 -6.33 1.12 -5.49
N GLU A 70 -6.17 1.26 -6.80
CA GLU A 70 -5.71 0.14 -7.64
C GLU A 70 -4.28 -0.27 -7.28
N ALA A 71 -3.40 0.69 -6.98
CA ALA A 71 -2.05 0.38 -6.49
C ALA A 71 -2.09 -0.36 -5.14
N VAL A 72 -2.96 0.05 -4.22
CA VAL A 72 -3.18 -0.64 -2.93
C VAL A 72 -3.71 -2.06 -3.18
N ARG A 73 -4.66 -2.24 -4.11
CA ARG A 73 -5.22 -3.56 -4.47
C ARG A 73 -4.16 -4.49 -5.06
N ALA A 74 -3.24 -3.97 -5.85
CA ALA A 74 -2.14 -4.72 -6.45
C ALA A 74 -1.03 -5.10 -5.45
N LEU A 75 -1.03 -4.51 -4.25
CA LEU A 75 -0.03 -4.78 -3.23
C LEU A 75 -0.08 -6.25 -2.78
N HIS A 76 1.02 -6.97 -2.99
CA HIS A 76 1.18 -8.32 -2.49
C HIS A 76 1.61 -8.29 -1.02
N LEU A 77 0.82 -8.95 -0.17
CA LEU A 77 1.01 -9.00 1.27
C LEU A 77 1.03 -10.45 1.73
N ASN A 78 2.06 -10.86 2.46
CA ASN A 78 2.24 -12.23 2.92
C ASN A 78 1.41 -12.52 4.18
N GLU A 79 1.23 -11.53 5.04
CA GLU A 79 0.51 -11.71 6.30
C GLU A 79 -1.01 -11.57 6.11
N SER A 80 -1.77 -12.46 6.74
CA SER A 80 -3.24 -12.45 6.65
C SER A 80 -3.86 -11.22 7.30
N GLU A 81 -3.24 -10.71 8.37
CA GLU A 81 -3.70 -9.50 9.04
C GLU A 81 -3.55 -8.27 8.14
N HIS A 82 -2.40 -8.09 7.49
CA HIS A 82 -2.18 -7.02 6.51
C HIS A 82 -3.19 -7.07 5.37
N ARG A 83 -3.47 -8.26 4.82
CA ARG A 83 -4.50 -8.42 3.77
C ARG A 83 -5.89 -8.00 4.26
N ALA A 84 -6.27 -8.39 5.48
CA ALA A 84 -7.57 -8.02 6.05
C ALA A 84 -7.71 -6.50 6.21
N VAL A 85 -6.66 -5.82 6.70
CA VAL A 85 -6.64 -4.35 6.83
C VAL A 85 -6.70 -3.69 5.46
N ARG A 86 -5.89 -4.14 4.50
CA ARG A 86 -5.93 -3.65 3.11
C ARG A 86 -7.34 -3.76 2.52
N ASP A 87 -7.97 -4.92 2.63
CA ASP A 87 -9.29 -5.14 2.05
C ASP A 87 -10.39 -4.28 2.72
N ALA A 88 -10.28 -4.05 4.03
CA ALA A 88 -11.16 -3.13 4.74
C ALA A 88 -10.95 -1.68 4.29
N CYS A 89 -9.70 -1.24 4.15
CA CYS A 89 -9.39 0.12 3.68
C CYS A 89 -9.78 0.34 2.22
N LEU A 90 -9.60 -0.66 1.35
CA LEU A 90 -10.09 -0.61 -0.03
C LEU A 90 -11.61 -0.40 -0.07
N LYS A 91 -12.37 -1.12 0.76
CA LYS A 91 -13.83 -0.96 0.84
C LYS A 91 -14.23 0.41 1.37
N LEU A 92 -13.58 0.87 2.45
CA LEU A 92 -13.83 2.18 3.04
C LEU A 92 -13.64 3.30 2.00
N HIS A 93 -12.45 3.38 1.40
CA HIS A 93 -12.14 4.47 0.48
C HIS A 93 -12.88 4.36 -0.85
N ALA A 94 -13.16 3.16 -1.37
CA ALA A 94 -14.01 3.00 -2.55
C ALA A 94 -15.43 3.54 -2.29
N SER A 95 -15.99 3.27 -1.10
CA SER A 95 -17.32 3.76 -0.71
C SER A 95 -17.35 5.27 -0.55
N LEU A 96 -16.30 5.86 0.05
CA LEU A 96 -16.16 7.33 0.14
C LEU A 96 -16.07 7.99 -1.23
N ILE A 97 -15.32 7.40 -2.17
CA ILE A 97 -15.24 7.89 -3.54
C ILE A 97 -16.60 7.81 -4.24
N ALA A 98 -17.31 6.69 -4.10
CA ALA A 98 -18.65 6.53 -4.70
C ALA A 98 -19.64 7.58 -4.15
N ALA A 99 -19.60 7.84 -2.84
CA ALA A 99 -20.43 8.88 -2.22
C ALA A 99 -20.09 10.28 -2.76
N GLU A 100 -18.81 10.59 -2.94
CA GLU A 100 -18.37 11.87 -3.50
C GLU A 100 -18.81 12.02 -4.96
N GLU A 101 -18.67 10.98 -5.78
CA GLU A 101 -19.09 11.02 -7.19
C GLU A 101 -20.60 11.25 -7.32
N ALA A 102 -21.41 10.51 -6.55
CA ALA A 102 -22.86 10.69 -6.53
C ALA A 102 -23.26 12.10 -6.07
N THR A 103 -22.59 12.62 -5.04
CA THR A 103 -22.82 14.00 -4.57
C THR A 103 -22.41 15.03 -5.63
N ARG A 104 -21.25 14.85 -6.25
CA ARG A 104 -20.70 15.76 -7.26
C ARG A 104 -21.56 15.81 -8.53
N GLU A 105 -22.24 14.71 -8.86
CA GLU A 105 -23.23 14.67 -9.93
C GLU A 105 -24.57 15.32 -9.50
N ALA A 106 -25.04 15.03 -8.28
CA ALA A 106 -26.32 15.53 -7.79
C ALA A 106 -26.34 17.05 -7.56
N THR A 107 -25.28 17.64 -6.99
CA THR A 107 -25.24 19.05 -6.60
C THR A 107 -25.54 20.02 -7.76
N PRO A 108 -24.84 19.99 -8.90
CA PRO A 108 -25.14 20.93 -9.99
C PRO A 108 -26.54 20.72 -10.60
N ARG A 109 -27.05 19.49 -10.59
CA ARG A 109 -28.41 19.16 -11.06
C ARG A 109 -29.47 19.73 -10.13
N LEU A 110 -29.27 19.58 -8.82
CA LEU A 110 -30.11 20.18 -7.79
C LEU A 110 -30.08 21.71 -7.88
N ASP A 111 -28.91 22.32 -7.99
CA ASP A 111 -28.75 23.78 -8.14
C ASP A 111 -29.46 24.32 -9.39
N ALA A 112 -29.50 23.54 -10.47
CA ALA A 112 -30.23 23.90 -11.69
C ALA A 112 -31.75 23.77 -11.49
N LEU A 113 -32.20 22.68 -10.87
CA LEU A 113 -33.61 22.42 -10.59
C LEU A 113 -34.20 23.45 -9.61
N GLU A 114 -33.44 23.88 -8.60
CA GLU A 114 -33.88 24.86 -7.61
C GLU A 114 -34.18 26.25 -8.20
N LYS A 115 -33.59 26.57 -9.35
CA LYS A 115 -33.83 27.83 -10.08
C LYS A 115 -35.14 27.83 -10.86
N LEU A 116 -35.77 26.67 -11.05
CA LEU A 116 -37.06 26.55 -11.72
C LEU A 116 -38.23 26.74 -10.75
N PRO A 117 -39.33 27.38 -11.18
CA PRO A 117 -40.61 27.33 -10.48
C PRO A 117 -41.03 25.89 -10.20
N LEU A 118 -41.68 25.62 -9.08
CA LEU A 118 -42.06 24.26 -8.66
C LEU A 118 -42.91 23.54 -9.70
N GLU A 119 -43.79 24.28 -10.37
CA GLU A 119 -44.71 23.78 -11.39
C GLU A 119 -44.00 23.37 -12.69
N GLU A 120 -42.79 23.86 -12.90
CA GLU A 120 -41.96 23.63 -14.10
C GLU A 120 -40.88 22.56 -13.85
N ARG A 121 -40.80 22.00 -12.64
CA ARG A 121 -39.79 20.99 -12.30
C ARG A 121 -40.13 19.64 -12.94
N PRO A 122 -39.21 19.05 -13.74
CA PRO A 122 -39.44 17.74 -14.32
C PRO A 122 -39.38 16.66 -13.22
N ALA A 123 -40.46 15.88 -13.07
CA ALA A 123 -40.51 14.78 -12.09
C ALA A 123 -39.40 13.73 -12.30
N GLU A 124 -38.99 13.50 -13.56
CA GLU A 124 -37.89 12.60 -13.89
C GLU A 124 -36.54 13.10 -13.36
N GLU A 125 -36.31 14.42 -13.41
CA GLU A 125 -35.07 15.03 -12.91
C GLU A 125 -35.04 15.00 -11.37
N GLU A 126 -36.17 15.27 -10.72
CA GLU A 126 -36.32 15.14 -9.27
C GLU A 126 -36.02 13.73 -8.77
N GLU A 127 -36.57 12.71 -9.44
CA GLU A 127 -36.31 11.32 -9.07
C GLU A 127 -34.86 10.91 -9.34
N ALA A 128 -34.26 11.38 -10.44
CA ALA A 128 -32.85 11.11 -10.73
C ALA A 128 -31.92 11.71 -9.66
N ILE A 129 -32.15 12.96 -9.25
CA ILE A 129 -31.40 13.61 -8.17
C ILE A 129 -31.60 12.84 -6.85
N ARG A 130 -32.85 12.46 -6.55
CA ARG A 130 -33.16 11.66 -5.34
C ARG A 130 -32.38 10.34 -5.32
N GLN A 131 -32.32 9.64 -6.45
CA GLN A 131 -31.57 8.38 -6.56
C GLN A 131 -30.07 8.57 -6.29
N LEU A 132 -29.46 9.63 -6.84
CA LEU A 132 -28.07 9.96 -6.57
C LEU A 132 -27.82 10.25 -5.09
N LEU A 133 -28.72 10.98 -4.42
CA LEU A 133 -28.62 11.27 -2.99
C LEU A 133 -28.78 10.00 -2.12
N VAL A 134 -29.67 9.09 -2.51
CA VAL A 134 -29.82 7.78 -1.86
C VAL A 134 -28.54 6.95 -2.01
N GLN A 135 -28.00 6.85 -3.24
CA GLN A 135 -26.75 6.15 -3.51
C GLN A 135 -25.58 6.71 -2.69
N SER A 136 -25.46 8.04 -2.64
CA SER A 136 -24.43 8.72 -1.83
C SER A 136 -24.55 8.33 -0.35
N ARG A 137 -25.77 8.34 0.19
CA ARG A 137 -26.03 7.98 1.60
C ARG A 137 -25.74 6.50 1.88
N GLU A 138 -26.10 5.60 0.97
CA GLU A 138 -25.80 4.17 1.10
C GLU A 138 -24.31 3.92 1.10
N ALA A 139 -23.57 4.56 0.19
CA ALA A 139 -22.11 4.48 0.14
C ALA A 139 -21.45 5.03 1.41
N LEU A 140 -21.95 6.13 1.99
CA LEU A 140 -21.47 6.63 3.28
C LEU A 140 -21.71 5.64 4.43
N ARG A 141 -22.87 4.97 4.44
CA ARG A 141 -23.17 3.93 5.43
C ARG A 141 -22.23 2.73 5.30
N GLU A 142 -21.92 2.32 4.08
CA GLU A 142 -20.93 1.27 3.82
C GLU A 142 -19.52 1.69 4.25
N ALA A 143 -19.13 2.94 3.99
CA ALA A 143 -17.88 3.50 4.48
C ALA A 143 -17.79 3.42 6.01
N GLU A 144 -18.82 3.89 6.72
CA GLU A 144 -18.87 3.80 8.19
C GLU A 144 -18.75 2.36 8.70
N GLY A 145 -19.39 1.40 8.03
CA GLY A 145 -19.29 -0.03 8.39
C GLY A 145 -17.88 -0.61 8.28
N ASN A 146 -17.03 -0.06 7.42
CA ASN A 146 -15.64 -0.52 7.22
C ASN A 146 -14.60 0.32 8.01
N ARG A 147 -15.02 1.44 8.59
CA ARG A 147 -14.12 2.43 9.21
C ARG A 147 -13.26 1.86 10.33
N GLU A 148 -13.86 1.13 11.27
CA GLU A 148 -13.13 0.55 12.41
C GLU A 148 -12.13 -0.52 11.95
N ALA A 149 -12.53 -1.38 11.02
CA ALA A 149 -11.66 -2.43 10.50
C ALA A 149 -10.45 -1.86 9.74
N CYS A 150 -10.64 -0.75 9.00
CA CYS A 150 -9.54 -0.06 8.34
C CYS A 150 -8.68 0.74 9.34
N LEU A 151 -9.23 1.78 9.98
CA LEU A 151 -8.45 2.72 10.79
C LEU A 151 -7.91 2.07 12.07
N GLY A 152 -8.74 1.29 12.75
CA GLY A 152 -8.32 0.50 13.91
C GLY A 152 -7.33 -0.59 13.53
N GLY A 153 -7.46 -1.17 12.34
CA GLY A 153 -6.49 -2.10 11.76
C GLY A 153 -5.14 -1.46 11.53
N MET A 154 -5.11 -0.33 10.82
CA MET A 154 -3.89 0.44 10.55
C MET A 154 -3.13 0.80 11.83
N MET A 155 -3.83 1.32 12.86
CA MET A 155 -3.21 1.64 14.15
C MET A 155 -2.62 0.43 14.89
N ARG A 156 -3.11 -0.79 14.62
CA ARG A 156 -2.55 -2.02 15.21
C ARG A 156 -1.28 -2.45 14.48
N LEU A 157 -1.24 -2.28 13.16
CA LEU A 157 -0.07 -2.61 12.34
C LEU A 157 1.12 -1.69 12.57
N GLU A 158 0.89 -0.49 13.12
CA GLU A 158 1.92 0.50 13.46
C GLU A 158 2.59 0.28 14.83
N ARG A 159 2.12 -0.69 15.64
CA ARG A 159 2.66 -0.97 16.98
C ARG A 159 3.59 -2.17 16.99
#